data_AF-A0A7Y2U703-F1
#
_entry.id   AF-A0A7Y2U703-F1
#
_cell.length_a   1.000
_cell.length_b   1.000
_cell.length_c   1.000
_cell.angle_alpha   90.00
_cell.angle_beta   90.00
_cell.angle_gamma   90.00
#
_symmetry.space_group_name_H-M   'P 1'
#
loop_
_entity.id
_entity.type
_entity.pdbx_description
1 polymer ?
#
loop_
_entity_poly.entity_id
_entity_poly.type
_entity_poly.pdbx_seq_one_letter_code
_entity_poly.pdbx_strand_id
1 'polypeptide(L)'
;MNASISKTLSLSSSTLLFAVAMTVWLTPRTDAGIAAVRIAQKDEITEVTKEATDSQKPTKPKKPSSRIYLTNGDKLSGLPESIDDEQRMLFKSESLRQTAAFPLANVLALNLDTWKESPKIDTIARIELQSRFRETHGDTILGELKELTPDSIKLNTWYGGEITLKRSMVKSLKIISNAPGNYYGPNGIQEWEVSGGTSAWDFQHGSLISHASGGVGKDVGLREKSHISFDAKWQSSMRFKFRVYSSDVTDTTPSAYYEISINRSYAYMRTRGKSARGARILGGGRWKQIASRPEGNQARFDFFINRTTGSVTIYINNLRACMLQSQNPDPENLGTGLSFHSEDRYPIEISGITVTPWNGTTLPKPKAKATAEKKDGDADDDKSENLPPHRIVLNNGDEVPGTVGKVEDGRMVIETEYTPIRIPIKRIKSLNLGDSGEEPKKYREDIRAWFHSGGFVTLKLDSFKDGEVSGYSQALGDVTFDLSAFSRIDFHIYDDEANETRKKIRF
;
A
#
# COMPACT_ATOMS: atom_id res chain seq x y z
N MET A 1 60.20 -4.18 42.42
CA MET A 1 60.51 -3.97 43.85
C MET A 1 59.19 -4.06 44.60
N ASN A 2 58.76 -5.27 44.97
CA ASN A 2 58.89 -5.89 46.32
C ASN A 2 58.19 -5.04 47.40
N ALA A 3 57.25 -5.51 48.23
CA ALA A 3 56.75 -6.84 48.61
C ALA A 3 55.34 -6.68 49.23
N SER A 4 54.36 -7.59 48.99
CA SER A 4 53.96 -8.76 49.82
C SER A 4 53.41 -8.40 51.21
N ILE A 5 52.20 -8.82 51.62
CA ILE A 5 51.81 -10.12 52.25
C ILE A 5 50.25 -10.12 52.29
N SER A 6 49.44 -11.03 51.74
CA SER A 6 49.22 -12.49 51.85
C SER A 6 48.45 -12.98 53.11
N LYS A 7 47.26 -13.56 52.90
CA LYS A 7 46.68 -14.82 53.46
C LYS A 7 45.16 -14.83 53.17
N THR A 8 44.51 -15.62 52.30
CA THR A 8 44.34 -17.07 52.05
C THR A 8 43.64 -17.91 53.14
N LEU A 9 42.73 -18.77 52.62
CA LEU A 9 42.00 -19.92 53.16
C LEU A 9 40.62 -19.66 53.81
N SER A 10 39.58 -20.49 53.67
CA SER A 10 39.25 -21.60 52.74
C SER A 10 37.88 -22.20 53.11
N LEU A 11 37.15 -22.64 52.09
CA LEU A 11 36.33 -23.87 51.97
C LEU A 11 35.06 -24.18 52.80
N SER A 12 34.19 -24.86 52.03
CA SER A 12 33.13 -25.83 52.37
C SER A 12 31.76 -25.24 52.71
N SER A 13 30.60 -25.85 52.47
CA SER A 13 30.09 -26.92 51.58
C SER A 13 28.67 -27.20 52.06
N SER A 14 27.71 -27.38 51.14
CA SER A 14 26.55 -28.28 51.26
C SER A 14 25.37 -27.96 52.22
N THR A 15 24.16 -27.88 51.63
CA THR A 15 22.99 -28.80 51.81
C THR A 15 21.62 -28.10 51.91
N LEU A 16 20.67 -28.62 51.13
CA LEU A 16 19.21 -28.42 51.09
C LEU A 16 18.49 -28.37 52.46
N LEU A 17 17.35 -27.65 52.54
CA LEU A 17 16.04 -28.25 52.86
C LEU A 17 14.83 -27.32 52.59
N PHE A 18 13.72 -27.94 52.20
CA PHE A 18 12.34 -27.43 52.02
C PHE A 18 11.69 -27.00 53.34
N ALA A 19 10.75 -26.04 53.30
CA ALA A 19 9.57 -26.03 54.18
C ALA A 19 8.42 -25.16 53.63
N VAL A 20 7.22 -25.77 53.58
CA VAL A 20 5.90 -25.21 53.29
C VAL A 20 5.30 -24.68 54.60
N ALA A 21 4.51 -23.59 54.56
CA ALA A 21 3.61 -23.23 55.67
C ALA A 21 2.27 -22.72 55.11
N MET A 22 1.21 -23.41 55.55
CA MET A 22 -0.21 -23.16 55.30
C MET A 22 -0.85 -22.96 56.68
N THR A 23 -1.68 -21.93 56.86
CA THR A 23 -2.44 -21.75 58.11
C THR A 23 -3.90 -21.46 57.79
N VAL A 24 -4.78 -22.32 58.32
CA VAL A 24 -6.24 -22.27 58.30
C VAL A 24 -6.73 -21.73 59.65
N TRP A 25 -7.86 -21.02 59.68
CA TRP A 25 -8.68 -20.81 60.88
C TRP A 25 -10.16 -21.14 60.60
N LEU A 26 -10.81 -21.75 61.60
CA LEU A 26 -12.11 -22.43 61.59
C LEU A 26 -13.23 -21.60 62.29
N THR A 27 -14.42 -21.50 61.66
CA THR A 27 -15.84 -21.70 62.15
C THR A 27 -16.37 -20.93 63.40
N PRO A 28 -17.69 -20.89 63.78
CA PRO A 28 -18.84 -21.77 63.41
C PRO A 28 -20.31 -21.24 63.35
N ARG A 29 -21.19 -22.12 62.81
CA ARG A 29 -22.61 -22.51 63.16
C ARG A 29 -23.78 -21.51 63.21
N THR A 30 -24.92 -21.89 62.57
CA THR A 30 -26.11 -22.53 63.21
C THR A 30 -27.13 -23.10 62.20
N ASP A 31 -27.79 -24.20 62.60
CA ASP A 31 -28.84 -24.99 61.91
C ASP A 31 -30.25 -24.39 62.01
N ALA A 32 -31.12 -24.68 61.02
CA ALA A 32 -32.54 -25.05 61.21
C ALA A 32 -33.16 -25.53 59.87
N GLY A 33 -33.81 -26.70 59.87
CA GLY A 33 -34.33 -27.38 58.68
C GLY A 33 -35.78 -27.08 58.30
N ILE A 34 -36.21 -27.72 57.20
CA ILE A 34 -37.51 -28.40 56.99
C ILE A 34 -37.52 -28.96 55.55
N ALA A 35 -38.02 -30.19 55.43
CA ALA A 35 -38.13 -30.95 54.19
C ALA A 35 -39.32 -30.53 53.31
N ALA A 36 -39.15 -30.57 51.98
CA ALA A 36 -40.12 -31.13 51.03
C ALA A 36 -39.51 -31.19 49.62
N VAL A 37 -39.51 -32.38 49.05
CA VAL A 37 -39.02 -32.70 47.69
C VAL A 37 -40.10 -32.37 46.66
N ARG A 38 -39.74 -31.63 45.59
CA ARG A 38 -40.21 -31.86 44.20
C ARG A 38 -39.38 -31.06 43.18
N ILE A 39 -38.57 -31.80 42.38
CA ILE A 39 -38.45 -31.82 40.90
C ILE A 39 -38.50 -30.44 40.20
N ALA A 40 -37.56 -29.96 39.36
CA ALA A 40 -36.47 -30.53 38.54
C ALA A 40 -35.52 -29.39 38.08
N GLN A 41 -34.45 -29.79 37.39
CA GLN A 41 -33.36 -29.03 36.75
C GLN A 41 -32.09 -28.86 37.60
N LYS A 42 -31.13 -29.73 37.34
CA LYS A 42 -29.75 -29.63 37.80
C LYS A 42 -28.81 -29.87 36.61
N ASP A 43 -28.17 -28.79 36.19
CA ASP A 43 -26.76 -28.63 35.83
C ASP A 43 -26.11 -29.66 34.90
N GLU A 44 -26.22 -29.28 33.63
CA GLU A 44 -25.24 -29.44 32.56
C GLU A 44 -23.97 -28.62 32.86
N ILE A 45 -23.07 -29.04 33.76
CA ILE A 45 -21.71 -28.47 33.85
C ILE A 45 -20.70 -29.53 34.31
N THR A 46 -20.42 -30.56 33.50
CA THR A 46 -19.16 -31.31 33.63
C THR A 46 -18.77 -32.07 32.35
N GLU A 47 -18.70 -31.42 31.18
CA GLU A 47 -18.13 -32.10 29.99
C GLU A 47 -17.47 -31.16 28.94
N VAL A 48 -17.06 -29.95 29.29
CA VAL A 48 -16.55 -28.96 28.30
C VAL A 48 -15.02 -28.82 28.25
N THR A 49 -14.24 -29.62 28.98
CA THR A 49 -12.77 -29.36 29.08
C THR A 49 -11.87 -30.44 28.50
N LYS A 50 -12.26 -31.10 27.40
CA LYS A 50 -11.34 -32.02 26.66
C LYS A 50 -11.40 -32.00 25.12
N GLU A 51 -12.12 -31.10 24.46
CA GLU A 51 -12.15 -31.01 22.99
C GLU A 51 -11.44 -29.78 22.38
N ALA A 52 -10.60 -29.08 23.14
CA ALA A 52 -9.84 -27.93 22.64
C ALA A 52 -8.39 -28.28 22.27
N THR A 53 -8.14 -29.40 21.57
CA THR A 53 -6.84 -29.64 20.91
C THR A 53 -6.96 -30.69 19.82
N ASP A 54 -7.51 -30.32 18.66
CA ASP A 54 -7.12 -30.81 17.32
C ASP A 54 -8.21 -30.41 16.31
N SER A 55 -8.02 -29.30 15.60
CA SER A 55 -8.72 -28.99 14.33
C SER A 55 -8.18 -27.70 13.69
N GLN A 56 -6.97 -27.73 13.17
CA GLN A 56 -6.60 -26.86 12.04
C GLN A 56 -5.93 -27.72 10.96
N LYS A 57 -6.75 -28.49 10.25
CA LYS A 57 -6.41 -28.88 8.87
C LYS A 57 -6.65 -27.67 7.95
N PRO A 58 -5.81 -27.44 6.94
CA PRO A 58 -6.00 -26.36 5.98
C PRO A 58 -7.37 -26.51 5.32
N THR A 59 -8.16 -25.44 5.40
CA THR A 59 -9.44 -25.32 4.71
C THR A 59 -9.22 -25.52 3.21
N LYS A 60 -10.03 -26.38 2.58
CA LYS A 60 -10.07 -26.55 1.12
C LYS A 60 -10.14 -25.17 0.43
N PRO A 61 -9.46 -24.96 -0.71
CA PRO A 61 -9.54 -23.70 -1.43
C PRO A 61 -11.00 -23.41 -1.78
N LYS A 62 -11.50 -22.27 -1.29
CA LYS A 62 -12.83 -21.76 -1.60
C LYS A 62 -12.87 -21.56 -3.12
N LYS A 63 -13.80 -22.23 -3.80
CA LYS A 63 -13.99 -22.06 -5.25
C LYS A 63 -14.20 -20.56 -5.52
N PRO A 64 -13.49 -19.95 -6.48
CA PRO A 64 -13.66 -18.51 -6.76
C PRO A 64 -15.12 -18.23 -7.06
N SER A 65 -15.73 -17.29 -6.33
CA SER A 65 -17.13 -16.93 -6.48
C SER A 65 -17.26 -15.42 -6.61
N SER A 66 -17.18 -14.93 -7.85
CA SER A 66 -17.48 -13.55 -8.17
C SER A 66 -18.88 -13.15 -7.68
N ARG A 67 -19.14 -11.84 -7.62
CA ARG A 67 -20.43 -11.32 -7.17
C ARG A 67 -20.90 -10.19 -8.06
N ILE A 68 -22.15 -10.26 -8.48
CA ILE A 68 -22.83 -9.15 -9.15
C ILE A 68 -23.59 -8.34 -8.11
N TYR A 69 -23.51 -7.02 -8.24
CA TYR A 69 -24.27 -6.04 -7.48
C TYR A 69 -25.18 -5.29 -8.45
N LEU A 70 -26.45 -5.13 -8.09
CA LEU A 70 -27.46 -4.47 -8.91
C LEU A 70 -27.74 -3.05 -8.40
N THR A 71 -28.30 -2.21 -9.27
CA THR A 71 -28.61 -0.80 -8.97
C THR A 71 -29.67 -0.63 -7.88
N ASN A 72 -30.51 -1.65 -7.66
CA ASN A 72 -31.49 -1.69 -6.57
C ASN A 72 -30.89 -2.13 -5.20
N GLY A 73 -29.58 -2.42 -5.15
CA GLY A 73 -28.88 -2.87 -3.94
C GLY A 73 -28.82 -4.40 -3.76
N ASP A 74 -29.50 -5.17 -4.60
CA ASP A 74 -29.43 -6.63 -4.57
C ASP A 74 -28.03 -7.13 -4.98
N LYS A 75 -27.70 -8.35 -4.52
CA LYS A 75 -26.43 -9.00 -4.86
C LYS A 75 -26.61 -10.50 -5.04
N LEU A 76 -25.85 -11.08 -5.96
CA LEU A 76 -25.86 -12.51 -6.24
C LEU A 76 -24.43 -13.01 -6.44
N SER A 77 -24.09 -14.14 -5.82
CA SER A 77 -22.78 -14.78 -5.99
C SER A 77 -22.83 -15.78 -7.15
N GLY A 78 -21.78 -15.84 -7.96
CA GLY A 78 -21.72 -16.64 -9.18
C GLY A 78 -20.52 -16.25 -10.04
N LEU A 79 -20.63 -16.44 -11.35
CA LEU A 79 -19.59 -16.10 -12.33
C LEU A 79 -20.23 -15.34 -13.50
N PRO A 80 -19.67 -14.19 -13.90
CA PRO A 80 -20.06 -13.54 -15.15
C PRO A 80 -19.55 -14.37 -16.34
N GLU A 81 -20.40 -14.60 -17.34
CA GLU A 81 -20.06 -15.37 -18.55
C GLU A 81 -19.79 -14.45 -19.74
N SER A 82 -20.78 -13.61 -20.10
CA SER A 82 -20.67 -12.68 -21.21
C SER A 82 -21.66 -11.53 -21.10
N ILE A 83 -21.54 -10.54 -21.98
CA ILE A 83 -22.60 -9.60 -22.33
C ILE A 83 -23.15 -10.02 -23.69
N ASP A 84 -24.47 -10.18 -23.79
CA ASP A 84 -25.14 -10.53 -25.05
C ASP A 84 -25.46 -9.31 -25.92
N ASP A 85 -25.95 -9.56 -27.14
CA ASP A 85 -26.29 -8.51 -28.12
C ASP A 85 -27.43 -7.57 -27.63
N GLU A 86 -28.22 -8.02 -26.65
CA GLU A 86 -29.28 -7.23 -26.01
C GLU A 86 -28.76 -6.41 -24.82
N GLN A 87 -27.43 -6.32 -24.63
CA GLN A 87 -26.80 -5.59 -23.53
C GLN A 87 -27.21 -6.15 -22.16
N ARG A 88 -27.27 -7.48 -22.03
CA ARG A 88 -27.52 -8.19 -20.76
C ARG A 88 -26.28 -8.96 -20.32
N MET A 89 -25.91 -8.79 -19.06
CA MET A 89 -24.89 -9.58 -18.37
C MET A 89 -25.44 -10.99 -18.10
N LEU A 90 -24.89 -11.98 -18.82
CA LEU A 90 -25.13 -13.39 -18.56
C LEU A 90 -24.32 -13.82 -17.34
N PHE A 91 -25.01 -14.31 -16.32
CA PHE A 91 -24.43 -14.60 -15.02
C PHE A 91 -24.87 -15.96 -14.49
N LYS A 92 -23.91 -16.85 -14.29
CA LYS A 92 -24.14 -18.21 -13.81
C LYS A 92 -24.00 -18.27 -12.30
N SER A 93 -25.02 -18.76 -11.61
CA SER A 93 -25.00 -18.92 -10.16
C SER A 93 -25.47 -20.32 -9.77
N GLU A 94 -24.80 -20.94 -8.80
CA GLU A 94 -25.23 -22.22 -8.23
C GLU A 94 -26.57 -22.09 -7.47
N SER A 95 -26.99 -20.87 -7.13
CA SER A 95 -28.30 -20.59 -6.52
C SER A 95 -29.45 -20.52 -7.55
N LEU A 96 -29.14 -20.56 -8.85
CA LEU A 96 -30.12 -20.46 -9.92
C LEU A 96 -30.14 -21.75 -10.76
N ARG A 97 -31.32 -22.09 -11.30
CA ARG A 97 -31.46 -23.27 -12.19
C ARG A 97 -30.90 -23.04 -13.59
N GLN A 98 -30.87 -21.79 -14.03
CA GLN A 98 -30.43 -21.36 -15.36
C GLN A 98 -29.54 -20.12 -15.22
N THR A 99 -28.73 -19.84 -16.24
CA THR A 99 -27.98 -18.58 -16.34
C THR A 99 -28.96 -17.41 -16.32
N ALA A 100 -28.74 -16.46 -15.42
CA ALA A 100 -29.53 -15.22 -15.37
C ALA A 100 -28.99 -14.22 -16.40
N ALA A 101 -29.89 -13.48 -17.03
CA ALA A 101 -29.56 -12.36 -17.90
C ALA A 101 -30.01 -11.05 -17.23
N PHE A 102 -29.06 -10.24 -16.80
CA PHE A 102 -29.33 -8.95 -16.15
C PHE A 102 -29.10 -7.80 -17.14
N PRO A 103 -30.09 -6.96 -17.46
CA PRO A 103 -29.85 -5.76 -18.27
C PRO A 103 -28.69 -4.94 -17.69
N LEU A 104 -27.72 -4.52 -18.50
CA LEU A 104 -26.55 -3.76 -18.02
C LEU A 104 -26.94 -2.47 -17.29
N ALA A 105 -28.06 -1.84 -17.68
CA ALA A 105 -28.63 -0.69 -16.98
C ALA A 105 -28.92 -0.97 -15.48
N ASN A 106 -29.13 -2.24 -15.11
CA ASN A 106 -29.40 -2.67 -13.74
C ASN A 106 -28.17 -3.24 -13.05
N VAL A 107 -27.04 -3.43 -13.76
CA VAL A 107 -25.79 -3.92 -13.18
C VAL A 107 -25.00 -2.73 -12.65
N LEU A 108 -24.71 -2.74 -11.36
CA LEU A 108 -23.96 -1.67 -10.70
C LEU A 108 -22.45 -1.96 -10.68
N ALA A 109 -22.09 -3.19 -10.34
CA ALA A 109 -20.71 -3.62 -10.25
C ALA A 109 -20.57 -5.15 -10.32
N LEU A 110 -19.38 -5.59 -10.71
CA LEU A 110 -18.90 -6.96 -10.56
C LEU A 110 -17.72 -6.94 -9.60
N ASN A 111 -17.75 -7.77 -8.56
CA ASN A 111 -16.56 -8.15 -7.79
C ASN A 111 -16.06 -9.49 -8.35
N LEU A 112 -14.77 -9.57 -8.65
CA LEU A 112 -14.14 -10.68 -9.36
C LEU A 112 -13.11 -11.36 -8.45
N ASP A 113 -13.38 -12.61 -8.10
CA ASP A 113 -12.53 -13.41 -7.19
C ASP A 113 -11.48 -14.25 -7.96
N THR A 114 -11.50 -14.21 -9.29
CA THR A 114 -10.55 -14.93 -10.13
C THR A 114 -9.29 -14.07 -10.27
N TRP A 115 -8.20 -14.52 -9.64
CA TRP A 115 -6.90 -13.87 -9.76
C TRP A 115 -5.89 -14.83 -10.39
N LYS A 116 -5.21 -14.35 -11.42
CA LYS A 116 -4.00 -14.98 -11.98
C LYS A 116 -2.78 -14.18 -11.53
N GLU A 117 -1.83 -14.84 -10.87
CA GLU A 117 -0.58 -14.19 -10.47
C GLU A 117 0.15 -13.61 -11.69
N SER A 118 0.56 -12.35 -11.58
CA SER A 118 1.35 -11.69 -12.61
C SER A 118 2.74 -12.34 -12.70
N PRO A 119 3.34 -12.45 -13.90
CA PRO A 119 4.71 -12.92 -14.05
C PRO A 119 5.70 -12.09 -13.23
N LYS A 120 6.70 -12.75 -12.64
CA LYS A 120 7.81 -12.06 -11.97
C LYS A 120 8.73 -11.44 -13.03
N ILE A 121 8.71 -10.12 -13.13
CA ILE A 121 9.60 -9.35 -14.01
C ILE A 121 10.54 -8.48 -13.19
N ASP A 122 11.78 -8.28 -13.63
CA ASP A 122 12.81 -7.55 -12.87
C ASP A 122 12.47 -6.07 -12.69
N THR A 123 11.81 -5.49 -13.69
CA THR A 123 11.38 -4.10 -13.73
C THR A 123 10.03 -3.97 -14.40
N ILE A 124 9.14 -3.19 -13.81
CA ILE A 124 7.83 -2.87 -14.35
C ILE A 124 7.70 -1.35 -14.49
N ALA A 125 7.22 -0.89 -15.64
CA ALA A 125 6.83 0.49 -15.83
C ALA A 125 5.39 0.67 -15.32
N ARG A 126 5.21 1.69 -14.51
CA ARG A 126 3.90 2.19 -14.09
C ARG A 126 3.64 3.52 -14.76
N ILE A 127 2.62 3.55 -15.58
CA ILE A 127 2.11 4.77 -16.20
C ILE A 127 0.86 5.21 -15.48
N GLU A 128 0.79 6.48 -15.11
CA GLU A 128 -0.46 7.14 -14.71
C GLU A 128 -0.84 8.13 -15.81
N LEU A 129 -2.08 8.06 -16.27
CA LEU A 129 -2.63 9.01 -17.21
C LEU A 129 -3.05 10.31 -16.50
N GLN A 130 -3.24 11.37 -17.27
CA GLN A 130 -3.94 12.55 -16.78
C GLN A 130 -5.34 12.14 -16.29
N SER A 131 -5.80 12.77 -15.21
CA SER A 131 -7.14 12.57 -14.70
C SER A 131 -8.15 13.11 -15.70
N ARG A 132 -9.29 12.43 -15.86
CA ARG A 132 -10.42 13.00 -16.61
C ARG A 132 -10.99 14.18 -15.84
N PHE A 133 -11.65 15.11 -16.53
CA PHE A 133 -12.26 16.31 -15.94
C PHE A 133 -12.99 16.03 -14.62
N ARG A 134 -12.63 16.79 -13.57
CA ARG A 134 -13.14 16.69 -12.18
C ARG A 134 -12.81 15.40 -11.41
N GLU A 135 -12.01 14.52 -11.98
CA GLU A 135 -11.46 13.38 -11.24
C GLU A 135 -10.13 13.74 -10.57
N THR A 136 -9.77 13.01 -9.52
CA THR A 136 -8.55 13.26 -8.73
C THR A 136 -7.39 12.37 -9.15
N HIS A 137 -7.67 11.26 -9.84
CA HIS A 137 -6.70 10.25 -10.26
C HIS A 137 -6.98 9.84 -11.70
N GLY A 138 -5.93 9.51 -12.45
CA GLY A 138 -6.04 8.96 -13.80
C GLY A 138 -5.92 7.44 -13.82
N ASP A 139 -6.20 6.87 -14.98
CA ASP A 139 -6.03 5.44 -15.21
C ASP A 139 -4.54 5.06 -15.00
N THR A 140 -4.30 3.84 -14.53
CA THR A 140 -2.95 3.30 -14.29
C THR A 140 -2.73 2.06 -15.12
N ILE A 141 -1.60 1.99 -15.83
CA ILE A 141 -1.19 0.81 -16.62
C ILE A 141 0.16 0.32 -16.11
N LEU A 142 0.28 -1.00 -15.95
CA LEU A 142 1.49 -1.69 -15.52
C LEU A 142 1.98 -2.63 -16.62
N GLY A 143 3.25 -2.51 -17.00
CA GLY A 143 3.83 -3.40 -18.01
C GLY A 143 5.33 -3.21 -18.17
N GLU A 144 5.97 -4.08 -18.94
CA GLU A 144 7.35 -3.92 -19.34
C GLU A 144 7.45 -2.83 -20.41
N LEU A 145 8.29 -1.81 -20.19
CA LEU A 145 8.50 -0.75 -21.18
C LEU A 145 9.26 -1.27 -22.39
N LYS A 146 8.59 -1.31 -23.54
CA LYS A 146 9.18 -1.77 -24.82
C LYS A 146 9.63 -0.62 -25.71
N GLU A 147 8.88 0.49 -25.70
CA GLU A 147 9.17 1.62 -26.58
C GLU A 147 8.73 2.93 -25.94
N LEU A 148 9.50 3.99 -26.18
CA LEU A 148 9.15 5.36 -25.81
C LEU A 148 9.54 6.28 -26.97
N THR A 149 8.54 6.85 -27.63
CA THR A 149 8.70 7.77 -28.76
C THR A 149 8.22 9.18 -28.37
N PRO A 150 8.38 10.20 -29.24
CA PRO A 150 7.78 11.52 -29.02
C PRO A 150 6.25 11.47 -28.82
N ASP A 151 5.55 10.55 -29.48
CA ASP A 151 4.09 10.52 -29.52
C ASP A 151 3.45 9.38 -28.74
N SER A 152 4.20 8.30 -28.47
CA SER A 152 3.64 7.07 -27.92
C SER A 152 4.56 6.36 -26.92
N ILE A 153 3.95 5.55 -26.07
CA ILE A 153 4.65 4.65 -25.15
C ILE A 153 4.11 3.24 -25.37
N LYS A 154 4.97 2.25 -25.59
CA LYS A 154 4.56 0.86 -25.75
C LYS A 154 4.92 0.06 -24.51
N LEU A 155 3.91 -0.56 -23.91
CA LEU A 155 4.06 -1.48 -22.79
C LEU A 155 3.71 -2.89 -23.23
N ASN A 156 4.51 -3.88 -22.84
CA ASN A 156 4.09 -5.27 -22.87
C ASN A 156 3.47 -5.64 -21.51
N THR A 157 2.20 -6.00 -21.51
CA THR A 157 1.42 -6.33 -20.32
C THR A 157 1.05 -7.81 -20.34
N TRP A 158 1.04 -8.45 -19.16
CA TRP A 158 0.69 -9.88 -19.09
C TRP A 158 -0.82 -10.12 -19.33
N TYR A 159 -1.63 -9.08 -19.13
CA TYR A 159 -3.10 -9.15 -19.16
C TYR A 159 -3.71 -8.57 -20.44
N GLY A 160 -2.98 -7.78 -21.23
CA GLY A 160 -3.49 -7.19 -22.48
C GLY A 160 -2.48 -7.19 -23.64
N GLY A 161 -1.39 -7.97 -23.53
CA GLY A 161 -0.34 -8.00 -24.53
C GLY A 161 0.35 -6.64 -24.71
N GLU A 162 0.75 -6.33 -25.94
CA GLU A 162 1.35 -5.03 -26.27
C GLU A 162 0.30 -3.93 -26.37
N ILE A 163 0.42 -2.93 -25.51
CA ILE A 163 -0.47 -1.77 -25.45
C ILE A 163 0.33 -0.54 -25.82
N THR A 164 -0.21 0.25 -26.75
CA THR A 164 0.38 1.53 -27.14
C THR A 164 -0.44 2.67 -26.55
N LEU A 165 0.21 3.50 -25.75
CA LEU A 165 -0.38 4.64 -25.07
C LEU A 165 -0.02 5.94 -25.77
N LYS A 166 -0.99 6.85 -25.89
CA LYS A 166 -0.74 8.22 -26.36
C LYS A 166 0.08 8.97 -25.31
N ARG A 167 1.29 9.36 -25.67
CA ARG A 167 2.24 9.96 -24.72
C ARG A 167 1.76 11.29 -24.15
N SER A 168 1.05 12.09 -24.93
CA SER A 168 0.47 13.36 -24.46
C SER A 168 -0.42 13.13 -23.23
N MET A 169 -1.16 12.03 -23.15
CA MET A 169 -2.07 11.77 -22.04
C MET A 169 -1.39 11.21 -20.78
N VAL A 170 -0.06 11.02 -20.81
CA VAL A 170 0.68 10.46 -19.69
C VAL A 170 1.07 11.56 -18.70
N LYS A 171 0.59 11.43 -17.47
CA LYS A 171 0.93 12.31 -16.35
C LYS A 171 2.25 11.93 -15.71
N SER A 172 2.52 10.64 -15.56
CA SER A 172 3.79 10.17 -15.03
C SER A 172 4.17 8.77 -15.51
N LEU A 173 5.46 8.53 -15.69
CA LEU A 173 6.04 7.21 -15.92
C LEU A 173 7.07 6.92 -14.83
N LYS A 174 6.84 5.85 -14.07
CA LYS A 174 7.77 5.35 -13.05
C LYS A 174 8.29 3.99 -13.45
N ILE A 175 9.57 3.73 -13.22
CA ILE A 175 10.13 2.40 -13.35
C ILE A 175 10.31 1.84 -11.95
N ILE A 176 9.61 0.75 -11.67
CA ILE A 176 9.65 0.03 -10.41
C ILE A 176 10.58 -1.16 -10.63
N SER A 177 11.62 -1.28 -9.80
CA SER A 177 12.50 -2.45 -9.78
C SER A 177 12.08 -3.41 -8.67
N ASN A 178 12.23 -4.71 -8.93
CA ASN A 178 12.17 -5.76 -7.91
C ASN A 178 13.52 -6.03 -7.24
N ALA A 179 14.54 -5.18 -7.48
CA ALA A 179 15.82 -5.28 -6.80
C ALA A 179 15.67 -4.99 -5.29
N PRO A 180 16.44 -5.66 -4.40
CA PRO A 180 16.21 -5.53 -2.97
C PRO A 180 16.35 -4.10 -2.46
N GLY A 181 15.42 -3.68 -1.60
CA GLY A 181 15.28 -2.29 -1.15
C GLY A 181 14.45 -1.40 -2.07
N ASN A 182 13.85 -1.97 -3.13
CA ASN A 182 12.80 -1.34 -3.91
C ASN A 182 11.48 -2.07 -3.69
N TYR A 183 10.39 -1.32 -3.62
CA TYR A 183 9.05 -1.87 -3.49
C TYR A 183 8.02 -0.89 -4.06
N TYR A 184 6.96 -1.44 -4.64
CA TYR A 184 5.75 -0.71 -5.02
C TYR A 184 4.53 -1.54 -4.65
N GLY A 185 3.54 -0.90 -4.03
CA GLY A 185 2.27 -1.52 -3.68
C GLY A 185 1.42 -0.57 -2.84
N PRO A 186 0.52 -1.08 -1.99
CA PRO A 186 0.22 -2.49 -1.75
C PRO A 186 -0.46 -3.17 -2.96
N ASN A 187 -0.16 -4.45 -3.23
CA ASN A 187 -0.73 -5.21 -4.36
C ASN A 187 -1.68 -6.34 -3.94
N GLY A 188 -1.91 -6.50 -2.63
CA GLY A 188 -2.75 -7.54 -2.05
C GLY A 188 -2.47 -7.64 -0.56
N ILE A 189 -3.39 -8.18 0.25
CA ILE A 189 -3.13 -8.35 1.70
C ILE A 189 -2.12 -9.47 1.96
N GLN A 190 -2.01 -10.45 1.06
CA GLN A 190 -1.22 -11.67 1.23
C GLN A 190 0.29 -11.41 1.26
N GLU A 191 0.73 -10.25 0.76
CA GLU A 191 2.14 -9.86 0.81
C GLU A 191 2.52 -9.11 2.10
N TRP A 192 1.56 -8.93 3.01
CA TRP A 192 1.70 -8.19 4.27
C TRP A 192 1.37 -9.06 5.48
N GLU A 193 2.10 -8.80 6.56
CA GLU A 193 1.93 -9.43 7.86
C GLU A 193 1.06 -8.55 8.75
N VAL A 194 -0.08 -9.08 9.21
CA VAL A 194 -1.00 -8.37 10.11
C VAL A 194 -0.72 -8.78 11.55
N SER A 195 -0.43 -7.80 12.39
CA SER A 195 -0.10 -7.98 13.82
C SER A 195 -1.13 -7.27 14.71
N GLY A 196 -1.42 -7.83 15.89
CA GLY A 196 -2.36 -7.24 16.85
C GLY A 196 -3.85 -7.59 16.64
N GLY A 197 -4.16 -8.54 15.77
CA GLY A 197 -5.50 -9.09 15.53
C GLY A 197 -5.72 -9.36 14.03
N THR A 198 -6.19 -10.56 13.68
CA THR A 198 -6.27 -11.06 12.29
C THR A 198 -7.24 -10.30 11.38
N SER A 199 -7.96 -9.29 11.89
CA SER A 199 -8.91 -8.45 11.15
C SER A 199 -8.67 -6.95 11.36
N ALA A 200 -7.50 -6.56 11.89
CA ALA A 200 -7.19 -5.15 12.14
C ALA A 200 -6.94 -4.35 10.86
N TRP A 201 -6.54 -5.03 9.80
CA TRP A 201 -6.23 -4.47 8.49
C TRP A 201 -6.81 -5.34 7.38
N ASP A 202 -7.29 -4.71 6.32
CA ASP A 202 -7.75 -5.35 5.09
C ASP A 202 -7.11 -4.66 3.88
N PHE A 203 -7.21 -5.28 2.70
CA PHE A 203 -6.77 -4.70 1.43
C PHE A 203 -7.96 -4.53 0.48
N GLN A 204 -8.21 -3.30 0.06
CA GLN A 204 -9.27 -2.99 -0.89
C GLN A 204 -8.81 -1.93 -1.88
N HIS A 205 -9.03 -2.16 -3.16
CA HIS A 205 -8.78 -1.20 -4.25
C HIS A 205 -7.35 -0.62 -4.28
N GLY A 206 -6.32 -1.40 -3.92
CA GLY A 206 -4.94 -0.92 -3.89
C GLY A 206 -4.56 -0.15 -2.62
N SER A 207 -5.39 -0.23 -1.58
CA SER A 207 -5.16 0.41 -0.28
C SER A 207 -5.19 -0.61 0.85
N LEU A 208 -4.29 -0.45 1.83
CA LEU A 208 -4.40 -1.07 3.14
C LEU A 208 -5.30 -0.22 4.02
N ILE A 209 -6.39 -0.80 4.54
CA ILE A 209 -7.39 -0.10 5.33
C ILE A 209 -7.40 -0.67 6.74
N SER A 210 -7.20 0.18 7.75
CA SER A 210 -7.30 -0.25 9.14
C SER A 210 -8.74 -0.20 9.63
N HIS A 211 -9.17 -1.23 10.35
CA HIS A 211 -10.48 -1.34 10.99
C HIS A 211 -10.41 -1.38 12.52
N ALA A 212 -9.23 -1.68 13.06
CA ALA A 212 -8.95 -1.70 14.49
C ALA A 212 -7.49 -1.31 14.76
N SER A 213 -7.11 -1.26 16.02
CA SER A 213 -5.74 -1.12 16.49
C SER A 213 -4.93 -2.36 16.10
N GLY A 214 -3.82 -2.14 15.42
CA GLY A 214 -2.95 -3.21 14.97
C GLY A 214 -1.91 -2.70 13.98
N GLY A 215 -0.97 -3.56 13.64
CA GLY A 215 0.07 -3.29 12.66
C GLY A 215 -0.15 -4.05 11.36
N VAL A 216 0.23 -3.46 10.23
CA VAL A 216 0.41 -4.16 8.96
C VAL A 216 1.83 -3.89 8.45
N GLY A 217 2.61 -4.96 8.26
CA GLY A 217 4.05 -4.89 8.03
C GLY A 217 4.52 -5.73 6.85
N LYS A 218 5.63 -5.32 6.26
CA LYS A 218 6.28 -6.06 5.18
C LYS A 218 7.78 -5.88 5.26
N ASP A 219 8.52 -6.97 5.05
CA ASP A 219 9.94 -6.84 4.77
C ASP A 219 10.15 -6.44 3.30
N VAL A 220 10.60 -5.21 3.11
CA VAL A 220 10.84 -4.61 1.78
C VAL A 220 12.34 -4.48 1.49
N GLY A 221 13.21 -5.01 2.36
CA GLY A 221 14.65 -4.95 2.17
C GLY A 221 15.23 -3.54 2.32
N LEU A 222 14.70 -2.70 3.22
CA LEU A 222 15.19 -1.32 3.43
C LEU A 222 16.72 -1.26 3.51
N ARG A 223 17.32 -0.37 2.72
CA ARG A 223 18.77 -0.13 2.72
C ARG A 223 19.13 0.89 3.79
N GLU A 224 20.42 1.00 4.14
CA GLU A 224 20.93 1.98 5.13
C GLU A 224 20.36 3.39 4.94
N LYS A 225 20.23 3.81 3.68
CA LYS A 225 19.56 5.03 3.27
C LYS A 225 18.42 4.67 2.33
N SER A 226 17.21 5.06 2.72
CA SER A 226 16.00 4.71 1.99
C SER A 226 15.08 5.92 1.88
N HIS A 227 14.43 6.04 0.71
CA HIS A 227 13.32 6.93 0.47
C HIS A 227 12.03 6.11 0.44
N ILE A 228 11.10 6.44 1.32
CA ILE A 228 9.79 5.79 1.42
C ILE A 228 8.72 6.83 1.19
N SER A 229 7.78 6.57 0.29
CA SER A 229 6.70 7.50 -0.05
C SER A 229 5.37 6.78 -0.16
N PHE A 230 4.30 7.34 0.40
CA PHE A 230 2.96 6.75 0.38
C PHE A 230 1.89 7.83 0.54
N ASP A 231 0.69 7.52 0.09
CA ASP A 231 -0.51 8.34 0.32
C ASP A 231 -1.23 7.79 1.55
N ALA A 232 -1.61 8.68 2.47
CA ALA A 232 -2.39 8.32 3.66
C ALA A 232 -3.66 9.15 3.73
N LYS A 233 -4.76 8.50 4.07
CA LYS A 233 -6.07 9.12 4.28
C LYS A 233 -6.60 8.73 5.66
N TRP A 234 -7.26 9.66 6.33
CA TRP A 234 -7.79 9.48 7.69
C TRP A 234 -9.21 10.04 7.77
N GLN A 235 -10.01 9.55 8.73
CA GLN A 235 -11.40 10.01 8.87
C GLN A 235 -11.51 11.28 9.72
N SER A 236 -10.83 11.31 10.88
CA SER A 236 -11.00 12.36 11.89
C SER A 236 -9.74 13.19 12.11
N SER A 237 -8.59 12.55 12.26
CA SER A 237 -7.32 13.21 12.56
C SER A 237 -6.15 12.44 11.98
N MET A 238 -5.16 13.18 11.48
CA MET A 238 -3.87 12.64 11.05
C MET A 238 -3.11 12.07 12.25
N ARG A 239 -3.28 10.77 12.51
CA ARG A 239 -2.64 10.07 13.62
C ARG A 239 -2.35 8.61 13.28
N PHE A 240 -1.07 8.27 13.20
CA PHE A 240 -0.60 6.90 12.99
C PHE A 240 0.85 6.76 13.43
N LYS A 241 1.30 5.52 13.62
CA LYS A 241 2.72 5.22 13.84
C LYS A 241 3.26 4.46 12.64
N PHE A 242 4.46 4.83 12.25
CA PHE A 242 5.19 4.21 11.15
C PHE A 242 6.50 3.66 11.69
N ARG A 243 6.65 2.34 11.68
CA ARG A 243 7.89 1.67 12.10
C ARG A 243 8.73 1.34 10.89
N VAL A 244 10.04 1.57 10.99
CA VAL A 244 11.02 1.29 9.94
C VAL A 244 12.23 0.58 10.53
N TYR A 245 12.88 -0.24 9.70
CA TYR A 245 13.96 -1.16 10.08
C TYR A 245 13.55 -2.10 11.21
N SER A 246 12.31 -2.59 11.16
CA SER A 246 11.82 -3.58 12.11
C SER A 246 12.63 -4.85 11.99
N SER A 247 13.09 -5.39 13.13
CA SER A 247 13.81 -6.67 13.20
C SER A 247 12.97 -7.86 12.75
N ASP A 248 11.66 -7.76 12.97
CA ASP A 248 10.65 -8.74 12.60
C ASP A 248 9.35 -7.95 12.35
N VAL A 249 8.65 -8.23 11.26
CA VAL A 249 7.36 -7.57 10.95
C VAL A 249 6.16 -8.41 11.41
N THR A 250 6.38 -9.67 11.76
CA THR A 250 5.36 -10.59 12.28
C THR A 250 5.14 -10.41 13.79
N ASP A 251 6.18 -9.97 14.52
CA ASP A 251 6.11 -9.70 15.96
C ASP A 251 5.42 -8.34 16.25
N THR A 252 4.49 -8.34 17.20
CA THR A 252 3.84 -7.11 17.71
C THR A 252 4.81 -6.21 18.47
N THR A 253 5.87 -6.78 19.05
CA THR A 253 6.88 -6.10 19.87
C THR A 253 8.33 -6.38 19.44
N PRO A 254 8.69 -6.15 18.16
CA PRO A 254 9.99 -6.55 17.61
C PRO A 254 11.15 -6.02 18.44
N SER A 255 12.25 -6.77 18.45
CA SER A 255 13.40 -6.46 19.30
C SER A 255 14.09 -5.12 19.00
N ALA A 256 14.02 -4.66 17.74
CA ALA A 256 14.57 -3.38 17.32
C ALA A 256 13.75 -2.75 16.18
N TYR A 257 13.59 -1.43 16.22
CA TYR A 257 12.99 -0.59 15.18
C TYR A 257 13.16 0.90 15.50
N TYR A 258 12.98 1.76 14.50
CA TYR A 258 12.58 3.15 14.72
C TYR A 258 11.08 3.29 14.57
N GLU A 259 10.42 3.92 15.55
CA GLU A 259 9.00 4.24 15.51
C GLU A 259 8.83 5.74 15.32
N ILE A 260 8.27 6.14 14.18
CA ILE A 260 7.92 7.51 13.86
C ILE A 260 6.44 7.68 14.17
N SER A 261 6.11 8.53 15.12
CA SER A 261 4.74 8.86 15.48
C SER A 261 4.35 10.16 14.81
N ILE A 262 3.37 10.10 13.91
CA ILE A 262 2.78 11.28 13.26
C ILE A 262 1.49 11.64 13.99
N ASN A 263 1.39 12.89 14.41
CA ASN A 263 0.17 13.48 14.98
C ASN A 263 -0.21 14.72 14.15
N ARG A 264 -1.41 15.27 14.40
CA ARG A 264 -1.96 16.42 13.66
C ARG A 264 -0.99 17.61 13.52
N SER A 265 -0.25 17.95 14.58
CA SER A 265 0.58 19.15 14.62
C SER A 265 2.06 18.90 14.87
N TYR A 266 2.45 17.66 15.17
CA TYR A 266 3.83 17.32 15.51
C TYR A 266 4.15 15.87 15.16
N ALA A 267 5.44 15.60 14.99
CA ALA A 267 5.98 14.26 14.87
C ALA A 267 7.10 14.04 15.89
N TYR A 268 7.33 12.80 16.27
CA TYR A 268 8.51 12.41 17.06
C TYR A 268 8.95 11.00 16.69
N MET A 269 10.17 10.66 17.07
CA MET A 269 10.73 9.34 16.81
C MET A 269 11.19 8.69 18.10
N ARG A 270 10.93 7.39 18.26
CA ARG A 270 11.50 6.54 19.31
C ARG A 270 12.39 5.48 18.68
N THR A 271 13.39 5.06 19.45
CA THR A 271 14.26 3.93 19.09
C THR A 271 14.04 2.81 20.07
N ARG A 272 13.71 1.63 19.54
CA ARG A 272 13.76 0.37 20.27
C ARG A 272 14.99 -0.41 19.81
N GLY A 273 15.65 -1.07 20.74
CA GLY A 273 16.78 -1.94 20.44
C GLY A 273 17.12 -2.86 21.60
N LYS A 274 18.08 -3.75 21.34
CA LYS A 274 18.59 -4.66 22.37
C LYS A 274 19.35 -3.88 23.45
N SER A 275 19.21 -4.33 24.69
CA SER A 275 20.00 -3.87 25.84
C SER A 275 20.35 -5.05 26.73
N ALA A 276 21.20 -4.83 27.74
CA ALA A 276 21.61 -5.87 28.70
C ALA A 276 20.43 -6.58 29.41
N ARG A 277 19.25 -5.93 29.50
CA ARG A 277 18.03 -6.49 30.11
C ARG A 277 16.98 -6.91 29.07
N GLY A 278 17.40 -7.16 27.83
CA GLY A 278 16.50 -7.44 26.71
C GLY A 278 16.12 -6.20 25.89
N ALA A 279 15.21 -6.38 24.94
CA ALA A 279 14.75 -5.33 24.04
C ALA A 279 13.90 -4.29 24.77
N ARG A 280 14.24 -3.00 24.61
CA ARG A 280 13.52 -1.89 25.23
C ARG A 280 13.59 -0.62 24.39
N ILE A 281 12.80 0.38 24.75
CA ILE A 281 12.97 1.74 24.22
C ILE A 281 14.27 2.31 24.76
N LEU A 282 15.23 2.60 23.86
CA LEU A 282 16.53 3.17 24.20
C LEU A 282 16.47 4.69 24.34
N GLY A 283 15.58 5.34 23.60
CA GLY A 283 15.37 6.78 23.70
C GLY A 283 14.32 7.31 22.74
N GLY A 284 13.84 8.52 23.01
CA GLY A 284 12.88 9.25 22.19
C GLY A 284 13.44 10.62 21.82
N GLY A 285 13.45 10.94 20.53
CA GLY A 285 13.73 12.28 20.06
C GLY A 285 12.67 13.27 20.57
N ARG A 286 13.06 14.55 20.71
CA ARG A 286 12.10 15.61 21.02
C ARG A 286 11.04 15.69 19.92
N TRP A 287 9.81 15.99 20.30
CA TRP A 287 8.77 16.28 19.31
C TRP A 287 9.17 17.49 18.47
N LYS A 288 8.80 17.45 17.20
CA LYS A 288 9.02 18.50 16.21
C LYS A 288 7.68 18.92 15.65
N GLN A 289 7.45 20.23 15.61
CA GLN A 289 6.27 20.77 14.97
C GLN A 289 6.28 20.43 13.47
N ILE A 290 5.13 20.02 12.96
CA ILE A 290 4.88 19.85 11.53
C ILE A 290 4.59 21.23 10.95
N ALA A 291 5.51 21.73 10.13
CA ALA A 291 5.43 23.08 9.55
C ALA A 291 4.41 23.16 8.39
N SER A 292 4.33 22.12 7.57
CA SER A 292 3.36 22.01 6.46
C SER A 292 2.26 21.04 6.84
N ARG A 293 1.02 21.54 6.93
CA ARG A 293 -0.16 20.73 7.26
C ARG A 293 -0.98 20.51 6.00
N PRO A 294 -1.54 19.30 5.81
CA PRO A 294 -2.50 19.08 4.75
C PRO A 294 -3.80 19.82 5.04
N GLU A 295 -4.41 20.37 3.99
CA GLU A 295 -5.69 21.11 4.09
C GLU A 295 -6.92 20.19 4.19
N GLY A 296 -6.75 18.90 3.85
CA GLY A 296 -7.79 17.89 3.89
C GLY A 296 -7.43 16.68 4.73
N ASN A 297 -8.22 15.63 4.55
CA ASN A 297 -8.10 14.38 5.29
C ASN A 297 -7.21 13.33 4.60
N GLN A 298 -6.35 13.79 3.71
CA GLN A 298 -5.40 12.96 2.98
C GLN A 298 -4.13 13.76 2.68
N ALA A 299 -3.01 13.06 2.59
CA ALA A 299 -1.75 13.64 2.16
C ALA A 299 -0.78 12.59 1.61
N ARG A 300 0.11 13.03 0.73
CA ARG A 300 1.30 12.27 0.37
C ARG A 300 2.42 12.55 1.37
N PHE A 301 3.04 11.50 1.88
CA PHE A 301 4.20 11.58 2.75
C PHE A 301 5.44 11.07 2.03
N ASP A 302 6.57 11.74 2.22
CA ASP A 302 7.89 11.26 1.80
C ASP A 302 8.85 11.27 2.99
N PHE A 303 9.50 10.13 3.23
CA PHE A 303 10.45 9.91 4.31
C PHE A 303 11.82 9.61 3.71
N PHE A 304 12.78 10.50 3.94
CA PHE A 304 14.19 10.30 3.60
C PHE A 304 14.93 9.91 4.86
N ILE A 305 15.28 8.63 4.98
CA ILE A 305 15.80 8.04 6.21
C ILE A 305 17.25 7.61 5.99
N ASN A 306 18.11 7.91 6.97
CA ASN A 306 19.44 7.35 7.11
C ASN A 306 19.52 6.62 8.46
N ARG A 307 19.61 5.29 8.41
CA ARG A 307 19.65 4.40 9.57
C ARG A 307 20.89 4.62 10.42
N THR A 308 22.05 4.79 9.79
CA THR A 308 23.36 4.94 10.44
C THR A 308 23.44 6.22 11.26
N THR A 309 22.88 7.32 10.74
CA THR A 309 22.81 8.58 11.50
C THR A 309 21.53 8.68 12.33
N GLY A 310 20.56 7.79 12.16
CA GLY A 310 19.25 7.86 12.81
C GLY A 310 18.47 9.12 12.45
N SER A 311 18.63 9.65 11.23
CA SER A 311 17.96 10.88 10.80
C SER A 311 16.82 10.59 9.84
N VAL A 312 15.71 11.32 9.98
CA VAL A 312 14.54 11.22 9.10
C VAL A 312 14.09 12.63 8.69
N THR A 313 14.09 12.92 7.40
CA THR A 313 13.47 14.14 6.87
C THR A 313 12.11 13.80 6.28
N ILE A 314 11.08 14.51 6.71
CA ILE A 314 9.69 14.24 6.36
C ILE A 314 9.18 15.38 5.48
N TYR A 315 8.58 15.03 4.35
CA TYR A 315 7.81 15.93 3.50
C TYR A 315 6.33 15.53 3.52
N ILE A 316 5.46 16.52 3.45
CA ILE A 316 4.01 16.36 3.30
C ILE A 316 3.61 17.17 2.07
N ASN A 317 2.99 16.53 1.08
CA ASN A 317 2.61 17.14 -0.20
C ASN A 317 3.77 17.91 -0.87
N ASN A 318 4.96 17.30 -0.91
CA ASN A 318 6.22 17.87 -1.44
C ASN A 318 6.78 19.08 -0.67
N LEU A 319 6.19 19.46 0.47
CA LEU A 319 6.71 20.52 1.34
C LEU A 319 7.40 19.90 2.55
N ARG A 320 8.61 20.39 2.87
CA ARG A 320 9.37 19.88 4.01
C ARG A 320 8.60 20.17 5.31
N ALA A 321 8.14 19.12 5.97
CA ALA A 321 7.33 19.21 7.18
C ALA A 321 8.18 19.35 8.44
N CYS A 322 9.13 18.43 8.66
CA CYS A 322 10.07 18.47 9.77
C CYS A 322 11.25 17.50 9.56
N MET A 323 12.23 17.54 10.46
CA MET A 323 13.33 16.58 10.54
C MET A 323 13.41 15.99 11.95
N LEU A 324 13.44 14.67 12.04
CA LEU A 324 13.58 13.90 13.28
C LEU A 324 14.98 13.32 13.38
N GLN A 325 15.47 13.20 14.61
CA GLN A 325 16.81 12.69 14.91
C GLN A 325 16.72 11.73 16.08
N SER A 326 17.30 10.53 15.91
CA SER A 326 17.43 9.55 16.97
C SER A 326 18.52 9.98 17.93
N GLN A 327 18.30 9.73 19.23
CA GLN A 327 19.32 9.82 20.26
C GLN A 327 20.17 8.54 20.36
N ASN A 328 19.70 7.45 19.78
CA ASN A 328 20.37 6.15 19.74
C ASN A 328 20.34 5.67 18.29
N PRO A 329 21.20 6.22 17.41
CA PRO A 329 21.26 5.76 16.03
C PRO A 329 21.82 4.34 15.96
N ASP A 330 21.36 3.61 14.94
CA ASP A 330 21.73 2.27 14.54
C ASP A 330 21.83 1.24 15.69
N PRO A 331 20.76 1.03 16.47
CA PRO A 331 20.77 0.02 17.51
C PRO A 331 20.99 -1.40 16.95
N GLU A 332 21.53 -2.27 17.80
CA GLU A 332 21.69 -3.69 17.44
C GLU A 332 20.36 -4.34 17.04
N ASN A 333 20.46 -5.27 16.09
CA ASN A 333 19.38 -6.13 15.60
C ASN A 333 18.27 -5.43 14.79
N LEU A 334 18.50 -4.23 14.27
CA LEU A 334 17.59 -3.65 13.27
C LEU A 334 17.53 -4.54 12.01
N GLY A 335 16.30 -4.78 11.53
CA GLY A 335 16.03 -5.49 10.30
C GLY A 335 15.80 -4.55 9.12
N THR A 336 15.02 -5.02 8.16
CA THR A 336 14.76 -4.33 6.89
C THR A 336 13.28 -4.09 6.61
N GLY A 337 12.41 -4.44 7.56
CA GLY A 337 10.96 -4.27 7.43
C GLY A 337 10.43 -2.90 7.80
N LEU A 338 9.26 -2.60 7.27
CA LEU A 338 8.43 -1.45 7.65
C LEU A 338 7.05 -1.93 8.11
N SER A 339 6.37 -1.12 8.92
CA SER A 339 4.96 -1.38 9.27
C SER A 339 4.20 -0.10 9.62
N PHE A 340 2.92 -0.10 9.27
CA PHE A 340 1.95 0.93 9.65
C PHE A 340 1.14 0.44 10.83
N HIS A 341 0.92 1.31 11.82
CA HIS A 341 0.15 0.98 13.01
C HIS A 341 -0.95 2.00 13.22
N SER A 342 -2.18 1.51 13.24
CA SER A 342 -3.40 2.26 13.52
C SER A 342 -3.75 2.21 15.01
N GLU A 343 -4.62 3.12 15.42
CA GLU A 343 -5.27 3.11 16.73
C GLU A 343 -6.79 3.08 16.49
N ASP A 344 -7.58 2.38 17.32
CA ASP A 344 -9.02 2.14 17.07
C ASP A 344 -9.82 3.40 16.72
N ARG A 345 -9.52 4.53 17.38
CA ARG A 345 -10.24 5.80 17.19
C ARG A 345 -9.78 6.60 15.95
N TYR A 346 -8.73 6.14 15.29
CA TYR A 346 -8.06 6.84 14.19
C TYR A 346 -7.77 5.87 13.05
N PRO A 347 -8.80 5.36 12.36
CA PRO A 347 -8.60 4.50 11.20
C PRO A 347 -7.91 5.28 10.08
N ILE A 348 -7.01 4.59 9.40
CA ILE A 348 -6.22 5.12 8.29
C ILE A 348 -6.32 4.18 7.09
N GLU A 349 -6.17 4.78 5.91
CA GLU A 349 -6.01 4.10 4.64
C GLU A 349 -4.63 4.48 4.09
N ILE A 350 -3.83 3.49 3.70
CA ILE A 350 -2.50 3.66 3.11
C ILE A 350 -2.49 3.08 1.70
N SER A 351 -2.02 3.86 0.73
CA SER A 351 -1.88 3.43 -0.66
C SER A 351 -0.64 4.03 -1.32
N GLY A 352 -0.34 3.60 -2.54
CA GLY A 352 0.73 4.21 -3.35
C GLY A 352 2.12 4.14 -2.71
N ILE A 353 2.38 3.10 -1.92
CA ILE A 353 3.65 2.87 -1.24
C ILE A 353 4.74 2.65 -2.28
N THR A 354 5.81 3.40 -2.14
CA THR A 354 7.05 3.29 -2.93
C THR A 354 8.23 3.28 -1.97
N VAL A 355 9.16 2.37 -2.20
CA VAL A 355 10.44 2.30 -1.48
C VAL A 355 11.54 2.28 -2.52
N THR A 356 12.57 3.09 -2.33
CA THR A 356 13.77 3.10 -3.16
C THR A 356 14.99 3.37 -2.29
N PRO A 357 16.18 2.79 -2.58
CA PRO A 357 17.42 3.24 -1.99
C PRO A 357 17.62 4.75 -2.22
N TRP A 358 18.27 5.43 -1.27
CA TRP A 358 18.54 6.86 -1.35
C TRP A 358 20.05 7.13 -1.20
N ASN A 359 20.60 8.04 -1.99
CA ASN A 359 22.03 8.36 -1.95
C ASN A 359 22.46 9.15 -0.69
N GLY A 360 21.52 9.78 0.00
CA GLY A 360 21.77 10.59 1.20
C GLY A 360 22.01 12.08 0.95
N THR A 361 22.02 12.54 -0.30
CA THR A 361 22.38 13.92 -0.66
C THR A 361 21.25 14.68 -1.33
N THR A 362 20.39 14.00 -2.09
CA THR A 362 19.31 14.65 -2.85
C THR A 362 18.00 14.66 -2.06
N LEU A 363 17.48 15.84 -1.76
CA LEU A 363 16.15 16.03 -1.16
C LEU A 363 15.26 16.84 -2.11
N PRO A 364 13.93 16.66 -2.07
CA PRO A 364 13.01 17.48 -2.85
C PRO A 364 13.25 18.96 -2.57
N LYS A 365 13.55 19.71 -3.65
CA LYS A 365 13.55 21.16 -3.61
C LYS A 365 12.10 21.63 -3.62
N PRO A 366 11.73 22.67 -2.85
CA PRO A 366 10.39 23.25 -2.95
C PRO A 366 10.15 23.63 -4.40
N LYS A 367 9.04 23.17 -5.01
CA LYS A 367 8.56 23.81 -6.23
C LYS A 367 8.31 25.27 -5.85
N ALA A 368 9.01 26.21 -6.48
CA ALA A 368 8.61 27.61 -6.41
C ALA A 368 7.11 27.62 -6.73
N LYS A 369 6.29 28.25 -5.88
CA LYS A 369 4.88 28.41 -6.18
C LYS A 369 4.84 29.05 -7.57
N ALA A 370 4.26 28.36 -8.55
CA ALA A 370 3.72 29.02 -9.71
C ALA A 370 2.54 29.86 -9.20
N THR A 371 2.84 31.01 -8.61
CA THR A 371 1.87 32.08 -8.48
C THR A 371 1.55 32.48 -9.91
N ALA A 372 0.45 31.92 -10.41
CA ALA A 372 -0.28 32.49 -11.52
C ALA A 372 -0.85 33.84 -11.05
N GLU A 373 0.02 34.83 -10.94
CA GLU A 373 -0.35 36.20 -11.22
C GLU A 373 0.00 36.40 -12.68
N LYS A 374 -0.99 36.22 -13.56
CA LYS A 374 -0.95 36.89 -14.85
C LYS A 374 -0.94 38.39 -14.54
N LYS A 375 0.24 39.00 -14.56
CA LYS A 375 0.33 40.43 -14.84
C LYS A 375 0.16 40.56 -16.34
N ASP A 376 -1.01 41.09 -16.72
CA ASP A 376 -1.20 41.61 -18.06
C ASP A 376 -0.21 42.76 -18.28
N GLY A 377 0.52 42.70 -19.40
CA GLY A 377 1.39 43.78 -19.89
C GLY A 377 2.86 43.67 -19.48
N ASP A 378 3.66 42.97 -20.26
CA ASP A 378 4.54 43.58 -21.28
C ASP A 378 5.42 42.51 -21.92
N ALA A 379 5.58 42.62 -23.24
CA ALA A 379 6.55 41.86 -24.01
C ALA A 379 7.95 42.42 -23.76
N ASP A 380 8.87 41.60 -23.25
CA ASP A 380 10.13 41.27 -23.95
C ASP A 380 11.05 40.36 -23.10
N ASP A 381 11.68 39.45 -23.83
CA ASP A 381 12.93 38.73 -23.60
C ASP A 381 13.16 37.86 -22.33
N ASP A 382 13.05 36.56 -22.60
CA ASP A 382 14.19 35.65 -22.66
C ASP A 382 15.09 35.54 -21.41
N LYS A 383 14.73 34.56 -20.57
CA LYS A 383 15.62 33.50 -20.05
C LYS A 383 14.80 32.50 -19.24
N SER A 384 13.83 31.85 -19.89
CA SER A 384 13.53 30.47 -19.48
C SER A 384 14.70 29.66 -19.99
N GLU A 385 15.70 29.39 -19.14
CA GLU A 385 16.79 28.48 -19.48
C GLU A 385 16.22 27.27 -20.19
N ASN A 386 16.87 26.93 -21.31
CA ASN A 386 16.53 25.91 -22.31
C ASN A 386 16.59 24.51 -21.69
N LEU A 387 15.83 24.27 -20.62
CA LEU A 387 15.78 23.01 -19.91
C LEU A 387 15.19 21.98 -20.87
N PRO A 388 15.89 20.87 -21.13
CA PRO A 388 15.38 19.81 -21.98
C PRO A 388 13.97 19.39 -21.54
N PRO A 389 13.09 19.04 -22.50
CA PRO A 389 11.65 18.87 -22.23
C PRO A 389 11.35 17.76 -21.23
N HIS A 390 12.27 16.82 -21.01
CA HIS A 390 12.08 15.72 -20.06
C HIS A 390 13.17 15.69 -18.99
N ARG A 391 12.74 15.26 -17.81
CA ARG A 391 13.59 15.09 -16.64
C ARG A 391 13.57 13.63 -16.23
N ILE A 392 14.68 12.93 -16.47
CA ILE A 392 14.86 11.54 -16.11
C ILE A 392 15.54 11.49 -14.74
N VAL A 393 14.90 10.87 -13.76
CA VAL A 393 15.46 10.67 -12.42
C VAL A 393 15.96 9.23 -12.34
N LEU A 394 17.21 9.05 -11.93
CA LEU A 394 17.84 7.74 -11.75
C LEU A 394 17.66 7.22 -10.31
N ASN A 395 17.88 5.93 -10.10
CA ASN A 395 17.76 5.28 -8.78
C ASN A 395 18.73 5.85 -7.75
N ASN A 396 19.88 6.37 -8.18
CA ASN A 396 20.82 7.07 -7.30
C ASN A 396 20.42 8.53 -7.04
N GLY A 397 19.29 9.01 -7.56
CA GLY A 397 18.82 10.38 -7.40
C GLY A 397 19.43 11.39 -8.36
N ASP A 398 20.31 10.98 -9.26
CA ASP A 398 20.81 11.85 -10.32
C ASP A 398 19.69 12.19 -11.29
N GLU A 399 19.79 13.37 -11.89
CA GLU A 399 18.85 13.86 -12.87
C GLU A 399 19.55 14.05 -14.19
N VAL A 400 19.02 13.40 -15.23
CA VAL A 400 19.51 13.52 -16.59
C VAL A 400 18.45 14.28 -17.37
N PRO A 401 18.66 15.58 -17.63
CA PRO A 401 17.79 16.33 -18.52
C PRO A 401 18.08 15.91 -19.97
N GLY A 402 17.04 15.66 -20.76
CA GLY A 402 17.20 15.27 -22.16
C GLY A 402 15.91 14.89 -22.85
N THR A 403 15.98 14.65 -24.15
CA THR A 403 14.87 14.10 -24.92
C THR A 403 14.93 12.58 -24.84
N VAL A 404 13.83 11.95 -24.40
CA VAL A 404 13.75 10.49 -24.31
C VAL A 404 13.59 9.93 -25.72
N GLY A 405 14.43 8.95 -26.06
CA GLY A 405 14.42 8.25 -27.34
C GLY A 405 14.06 6.78 -27.18
N LYS A 406 14.37 6.00 -28.22
CA LYS A 406 14.03 4.58 -28.31
C LYS A 406 14.56 3.77 -27.14
N VAL A 407 13.82 2.71 -26.82
CA VAL A 407 14.26 1.65 -25.90
C VAL A 407 14.77 0.49 -26.76
N GLU A 408 16.05 0.19 -26.63
CA GLU A 408 16.74 -0.88 -27.37
C GLU A 408 17.60 -1.69 -26.37
N ASP A 409 17.51 -3.01 -26.43
CA ASP A 409 18.29 -3.93 -25.57
C ASP A 409 18.21 -3.61 -24.05
N GLY A 410 17.01 -3.26 -23.57
CA GLY A 410 16.77 -2.91 -22.16
C GLY A 410 17.44 -1.60 -21.72
N ARG A 411 17.86 -0.76 -22.68
CA ARG A 411 18.44 0.57 -22.45
C ARG A 411 17.62 1.62 -23.17
N MET A 412 17.38 2.74 -22.50
CA MET A 412 16.80 3.93 -23.10
C MET A 412 17.90 4.83 -23.62
N VAL A 413 17.78 5.26 -24.87
CA VAL A 413 18.62 6.33 -25.43
C VAL A 413 18.04 7.67 -24.96
N ILE A 414 18.89 8.51 -24.38
CA ILE A 414 18.53 9.87 -23.96
C ILE A 414 19.41 10.82 -24.74
N GLU A 415 18.79 11.65 -25.56
CA GLU A 415 19.46 12.73 -26.28
C GLU A 415 19.67 13.89 -25.31
N THR A 416 20.92 14.14 -24.93
CA THR A 416 21.30 15.29 -24.11
C THR A 416 21.95 16.37 -24.99
N GLU A 417 22.13 17.57 -24.45
CA GLU A 417 22.79 18.69 -25.16
C GLU A 417 24.19 18.31 -25.69
N TYR A 418 24.95 17.52 -24.93
CA TYR A 418 26.35 17.23 -25.24
C TYR A 418 26.54 15.91 -25.99
N THR A 419 25.77 14.88 -25.65
CA THR A 419 25.89 13.53 -26.25
C THR A 419 24.66 12.67 -25.99
N PRO A 420 24.29 11.76 -26.91
CA PRO A 420 23.37 10.68 -26.59
C PRO A 420 23.95 9.81 -25.46
N ILE A 421 23.13 9.45 -24.48
CA ILE A 421 23.50 8.56 -23.37
C ILE A 421 22.57 7.35 -23.38
N ARG A 422 23.12 6.15 -23.16
CA ARG A 422 22.34 4.91 -23.04
C ARG A 422 22.19 4.52 -21.57
N ILE A 423 20.99 4.63 -21.02
CA ILE A 423 20.71 4.32 -19.61
C ILE A 423 19.91 3.01 -19.53
N PRO A 424 20.37 1.99 -18.78
CA PRO A 424 19.59 0.80 -18.52
C PRO A 424 18.25 1.15 -17.84
N ILE A 425 17.13 0.59 -18.32
CA ILE A 425 15.79 0.87 -17.77
C ILE A 425 15.77 0.64 -16.25
N LYS A 426 16.41 -0.42 -15.78
CA LYS A 426 16.54 -0.75 -14.35
C LYS A 426 17.26 0.28 -13.48
N ARG A 427 17.95 1.27 -14.06
CA ARG A 427 18.59 2.38 -13.32
C ARG A 427 17.73 3.63 -13.29
N ILE A 428 16.66 3.68 -14.08
CA ILE A 428 15.72 4.78 -14.11
C ILE A 428 14.72 4.58 -12.98
N LYS A 429 14.37 5.66 -12.29
CA LYS A 429 13.35 5.70 -11.23
C LYS A 429 12.03 6.28 -11.76
N SER A 430 12.13 7.41 -12.45
CA SER A 430 10.96 8.09 -13.01
C SER A 430 11.34 8.98 -14.18
N LEU A 431 10.40 9.19 -15.08
CA LEU A 431 10.52 10.11 -16.20
C LEU A 431 9.38 11.11 -16.09
N ASN A 432 9.73 12.39 -16.03
CA ASN A 432 8.78 13.46 -16.29
C ASN A 432 8.85 13.76 -17.78
N LEU A 433 7.79 13.41 -18.51
CA LEU A 433 7.72 13.48 -19.96
C LEU A 433 7.25 14.85 -20.49
N GLY A 434 7.11 15.84 -19.61
CA GLY A 434 6.48 17.13 -19.90
C GLY A 434 4.96 17.07 -19.73
N ASP A 435 4.35 18.16 -19.27
CA ASP A 435 2.89 18.27 -19.20
C ASP A 435 2.35 18.62 -20.60
N SER A 436 1.71 17.68 -21.29
CA SER A 436 0.93 18.04 -22.48
C SER A 436 -0.46 18.61 -22.12
N GLY A 437 -0.92 18.35 -20.89
CA GLY A 437 -2.25 18.75 -20.41
C GLY A 437 -3.43 18.05 -21.09
N GLU A 438 -3.21 17.09 -21.99
CA GLU A 438 -4.32 16.39 -22.66
C GLU A 438 -5.01 15.40 -21.72
N GLU A 439 -6.24 15.71 -21.32
CA GLU A 439 -7.07 14.83 -20.50
C GLU A 439 -7.80 13.78 -21.36
N PRO A 440 -7.93 12.52 -20.91
CA PRO A 440 -8.76 11.53 -21.60
C PRO A 440 -10.24 11.94 -21.58
N LYS A 441 -10.94 11.68 -22.69
CA LYS A 441 -12.40 11.87 -22.79
C LYS A 441 -13.18 10.90 -21.90
N LYS A 442 -14.41 11.34 -21.59
CA LYS A 442 -15.47 10.53 -20.95
C LYS A 442 -16.44 10.05 -22.01
N TYR A 443 -16.83 8.80 -21.96
CA TYR A 443 -17.89 8.21 -22.77
C TYR A 443 -19.04 7.73 -21.88
N ARG A 444 -20.26 7.72 -22.42
CA ARG A 444 -21.46 7.34 -21.66
C ARG A 444 -21.39 5.89 -21.17
N GLU A 445 -20.81 5.01 -21.97
CA GLU A 445 -20.66 3.57 -21.69
C GLU A 445 -19.34 3.25 -21.01
N ASP A 446 -18.66 4.24 -20.42
CA ASP A 446 -17.43 3.99 -19.70
C ASP A 446 -17.69 3.09 -18.49
N ILE A 447 -16.94 2.00 -18.43
CA ILE A 447 -16.77 1.17 -17.24
C ILE A 447 -15.43 1.47 -16.60
N ARG A 448 -15.30 1.19 -15.30
CA ARG A 448 -14.04 1.26 -14.57
C ARG A 448 -13.65 -0.10 -14.06
N ALA A 449 -12.55 -0.64 -14.57
CA ALA A 449 -11.99 -1.92 -14.16
C ALA A 449 -10.79 -1.71 -13.23
N TRP A 450 -10.90 -2.18 -12.00
CA TRP A 450 -9.90 -2.03 -10.93
C TRP A 450 -8.99 -3.25 -10.89
N PHE A 451 -7.67 -3.05 -10.95
CA PHE A 451 -6.72 -4.16 -10.89
C PHE A 451 -6.63 -4.76 -9.49
N HIS A 452 -6.27 -6.04 -9.38
CA HIS A 452 -5.90 -6.65 -8.10
C HIS A 452 -4.71 -5.94 -7.45
N SER A 453 -3.73 -5.53 -8.25
CA SER A 453 -2.55 -4.78 -7.81
C SER A 453 -2.82 -3.30 -7.47
N GLY A 454 -4.08 -2.85 -7.54
CA GLY A 454 -4.45 -1.45 -7.36
C GLY A 454 -4.35 -0.60 -8.63
N GLY A 455 -4.98 0.56 -8.60
CA GLY A 455 -5.25 1.38 -9.79
C GLY A 455 -6.42 0.83 -10.60
N PHE A 456 -6.74 1.52 -11.69
CA PHE A 456 -7.85 1.15 -12.58
C PHE A 456 -7.58 1.57 -14.02
N VAL A 457 -8.33 0.99 -14.95
CA VAL A 457 -8.54 1.50 -16.31
C VAL A 457 -9.99 1.88 -16.49
N THR A 458 -10.21 2.89 -17.34
CA THR A 458 -11.55 3.29 -17.76
C THR A 458 -11.65 3.06 -19.26
N LEU A 459 -12.68 2.33 -19.69
CA LEU A 459 -12.90 1.92 -21.07
C LEU A 459 -14.35 2.15 -21.45
N LYS A 460 -14.57 2.69 -22.65
CA LYS A 460 -15.86 2.58 -23.31
C LYS A 460 -16.04 1.11 -23.68
N LEU A 461 -16.93 0.43 -22.96
CA LEU A 461 -17.12 -1.01 -23.10
C LEU A 461 -17.57 -1.37 -24.52
N ASP A 462 -16.91 -2.35 -25.12
CA ASP A 462 -17.27 -2.92 -26.43
C ASP A 462 -17.78 -4.36 -26.27
N SER A 463 -16.99 -5.22 -25.62
CA SER A 463 -17.40 -6.60 -25.36
C SER A 463 -16.90 -7.14 -24.03
N PHE A 464 -17.62 -8.14 -23.52
CA PHE A 464 -17.27 -8.92 -22.34
C PHE A 464 -17.65 -10.35 -22.65
N LYS A 465 -16.66 -11.23 -22.85
CA LYS A 465 -16.88 -12.65 -23.19
C LYS A 465 -15.57 -13.41 -23.04
N ASP A 466 -15.65 -14.73 -22.94
CA ASP A 466 -14.49 -15.62 -23.00
C ASP A 466 -13.39 -15.32 -21.96
N GLY A 467 -13.76 -14.75 -20.81
CA GLY A 467 -12.79 -14.37 -19.79
C GLY A 467 -12.06 -13.06 -20.08
N GLU A 468 -12.51 -12.28 -21.06
CA GLU A 468 -11.89 -11.02 -21.48
C GLU A 468 -12.90 -9.86 -21.45
N VAL A 469 -12.37 -8.65 -21.31
CA VAL A 469 -13.09 -7.38 -21.49
C VAL A 469 -12.38 -6.54 -22.53
N SER A 470 -13.10 -6.11 -23.54
CA SER A 470 -12.61 -5.24 -24.60
C SER A 470 -13.31 -3.90 -24.58
N GLY A 471 -12.59 -2.87 -24.96
CA GLY A 471 -13.16 -1.53 -25.07
C GLY A 471 -12.16 -0.52 -25.61
N TYR A 472 -12.67 0.68 -25.80
CA TYR A 472 -11.90 1.80 -26.33
C TYR A 472 -11.55 2.80 -25.21
N SER A 473 -10.32 3.29 -25.22
CA SER A 473 -9.92 4.48 -24.45
C SER A 473 -9.13 5.40 -25.36
N GLN A 474 -9.40 6.71 -25.31
CA GLN A 474 -8.67 7.69 -26.13
C GLN A 474 -7.14 7.64 -25.90
N ALA A 475 -6.71 7.22 -24.71
CA ALA A 475 -5.30 7.10 -24.39
C ALA A 475 -4.68 5.78 -24.86
N LEU A 476 -5.46 4.72 -25.00
CA LEU A 476 -4.97 3.35 -25.23
C LEU A 476 -5.34 2.82 -26.63
N GLY A 477 -6.27 3.46 -27.32
CA GLY A 477 -6.96 2.90 -28.48
C GLY A 477 -7.93 1.78 -28.08
N ASP A 478 -8.17 0.86 -29.01
CA ASP A 478 -8.89 -0.38 -28.76
C ASP A 478 -7.98 -1.37 -28.03
N VAL A 479 -8.46 -1.89 -26.90
CA VAL A 479 -7.72 -2.81 -26.04
C VAL A 479 -8.61 -3.96 -25.59
N THR A 480 -7.98 -5.10 -25.36
CA THR A 480 -8.60 -6.29 -24.76
C THR A 480 -7.77 -6.69 -23.55
N PHE A 481 -8.45 -7.02 -22.46
CA PHE A 481 -7.83 -7.40 -21.19
C PHE A 481 -8.39 -8.71 -20.65
N ASP A 482 -7.51 -9.58 -20.16
CA ASP A 482 -7.84 -10.75 -19.35
C ASP A 482 -8.54 -10.30 -18.05
N LEU A 483 -9.77 -10.79 -17.82
CA LEU A 483 -10.58 -10.43 -16.65
C LEU A 483 -9.92 -10.78 -15.32
N SER A 484 -9.04 -11.77 -15.30
CA SER A 484 -8.32 -12.19 -14.09
C SER A 484 -7.31 -11.14 -13.58
N ALA A 485 -7.06 -10.08 -14.36
CA ALA A 485 -6.28 -8.93 -13.93
C ALA A 485 -7.08 -7.98 -13.03
N PHE A 486 -8.42 -8.05 -13.06
CA PHE A 486 -9.30 -7.13 -12.34
C PHE A 486 -9.94 -7.77 -11.12
N SER A 487 -9.96 -7.02 -10.02
CA SER A 487 -10.71 -7.38 -8.80
C SER A 487 -12.14 -6.88 -8.86
N ARG A 488 -12.42 -5.85 -9.66
CA ARG A 488 -13.74 -5.24 -9.72
C ARG A 488 -13.97 -4.49 -11.02
N ILE A 489 -15.21 -4.49 -11.50
CA ILE A 489 -15.66 -3.65 -12.61
C ILE A 489 -16.89 -2.85 -12.17
N ASP A 490 -16.83 -1.53 -12.30
CA ASP A 490 -17.94 -0.62 -12.05
C ASP A 490 -18.58 -0.18 -13.36
N PHE A 491 -19.92 -0.19 -13.39
CA PHE A 491 -20.74 0.32 -14.48
C PHE A 491 -21.38 1.65 -14.10
N HIS A 492 -21.84 2.45 -15.06
CA HIS A 492 -22.50 3.74 -14.78
C HIS A 492 -21.64 4.67 -13.92
N ILE A 493 -20.33 4.75 -14.21
CA ILE A 493 -19.35 5.42 -13.34
C ILE A 493 -19.55 6.94 -13.24
N TYR A 494 -20.35 7.51 -14.14
CA TYR A 494 -20.72 8.92 -14.17
C TYR A 494 -22.14 9.20 -13.69
N ASP A 495 -22.88 8.18 -13.26
CA ASP A 495 -24.22 8.33 -12.70
C ASP A 495 -24.14 8.57 -11.19
N ASP A 496 -24.72 9.68 -10.73
CA ASP A 496 -24.63 10.10 -9.32
C ASP A 496 -25.38 9.14 -8.38
N GLU A 497 -26.54 8.63 -8.78
CA GLU A 497 -27.35 7.72 -7.96
C GLU A 497 -26.68 6.35 -7.84
N ALA A 498 -26.15 5.81 -8.94
CA ALA A 498 -25.34 4.60 -8.96
C ALA A 498 -24.11 4.75 -8.05
N ASN A 499 -23.43 5.90 -8.13
CA ASN A 499 -22.27 6.19 -7.28
C ASN A 499 -22.63 6.28 -5.79
N GLU A 500 -23.77 6.87 -5.42
CA GLU A 500 -24.25 6.88 -4.04
C GLU A 500 -24.63 5.48 -3.54
N THR A 501 -25.29 4.67 -4.36
CA THR A 501 -25.60 3.27 -4.03
C THR A 501 -24.31 2.47 -3.84
N ARG A 502 -23.34 2.64 -4.74
CA ARG A 502 -22.02 1.99 -4.66
C ARG A 502 -21.25 2.35 -3.38
N LYS A 503 -21.33 3.60 -2.89
CA LYS A 503 -20.69 4.01 -1.62
C LYS A 503 -21.26 3.31 -0.39
N LYS A 504 -22.52 2.87 -0.46
CA LYS A 504 -23.20 2.14 0.64
C LYS A 504 -22.83 0.65 0.65
N ILE A 505 -22.28 0.14 -0.44
CA ILE A 505 -21.84 -1.26 -0.55
C ILE A 505 -20.47 -1.41 0.09
N ARG A 506 -20.34 -2.41 0.97
CA ARG A 506 -19.04 -2.98 1.33
C ARG A 506 -18.75 -4.10 0.35
N PHE A 507 -17.70 -3.91 -0.46
CA PHE A 507 -17.28 -4.87 -1.47
C PHE A 507 -16.63 -6.09 -0.85
#